data_AF-A0A967E3T0-F1
#
_entry.id   AF-A0A967E3T0-F1
#
_cell.length_a   1.000
_cell.length_b   1.000
_cell.length_c   1.000
_cell.angle_alpha   90.00
_cell.angle_beta   90.00
_cell.angle_gamma   90.00
#
_symmetry.space_group_name_H-M   'P 1'
#
loop_
_entity.id
_entity.type
_entity.pdbx_description
1 polymer ?
#
loop_
_entity_poly.entity_id
_entity_poly.type
_entity_poly.pdbx_seq_one_letter_code
_entity_poly.pdbx_strand_id
1 'polypeptide(L)'
;MNRIGYVLGAGLAVGITLLTLPAQAQQSMIPKDMVYVGQGPSLMGLDQAEPATSNRRLTAYEKRMKTAWSAEAFHDEGPAHMVFLDSFLIDKYEVSNKDYGEFIKTTGHPAPAYWDDPRLNKPQQPVVGVNWNDAKAYCEFRGKRLPTEAEWEKAARGPHGNLYPWGNDFDSEKANYDKHHDATLPVDSHPEGASYYGVYNMAGNVFEWVSDWYDPQYYSRLQPMVNPSGPEKAVWLGGTGTYVDRLTVGEKRVIRGGSWIAPEGTIRSTHRFWNHPLNNSYGVGLGLRCAKSAPVDLEQRIRDSYIAALVEMGREQFTEARQTVNRGLELDPKNVELLELQALIVQSIKRR
;
A
#
# COMPACT_ATOMS: atom_id res chain seq x y z
N MET A 1 -11.39 -77.96 53.77
CA MET A 1 -10.28 -76.99 53.82
C MET A 1 -10.13 -76.36 52.43
N ASN A 2 -10.02 -75.04 52.40
CA ASN A 2 -10.14 -74.11 51.27
C ASN A 2 -9.38 -74.49 49.99
N ARG A 3 -10.02 -74.38 48.82
CA ARG A 3 -9.92 -73.22 47.89
C ARG A 3 -10.66 -73.53 46.58
N ILE A 4 -11.66 -72.70 46.27
CA ILE A 4 -12.37 -72.63 44.98
C ILE A 4 -11.49 -71.79 44.03
N GLY A 5 -11.08 -72.37 42.90
CA GLY A 5 -10.36 -71.67 41.84
C GLY A 5 -11.34 -71.00 40.88
N TYR A 6 -11.28 -69.67 40.78
CA TYR A 6 -11.99 -68.89 39.78
C TYR A 6 -11.13 -68.79 38.50
N VAL A 7 -11.74 -69.13 37.35
CA VAL A 7 -11.21 -68.89 36.01
C VAL A 7 -11.55 -67.46 35.61
N LEU A 8 -10.53 -66.62 35.40
CA LEU A 8 -10.65 -65.27 34.89
C LEU A 8 -10.66 -65.31 33.35
N GLY A 9 -11.80 -64.98 32.74
CA GLY A 9 -11.91 -64.69 31.31
C GLY A 9 -11.41 -63.28 31.01
N ALA A 10 -10.41 -63.15 30.15
CA ALA A 10 -9.93 -61.87 29.67
C ALA A 10 -10.82 -61.39 28.51
N GLY A 11 -11.68 -60.39 28.78
CA GLY A 11 -12.39 -59.64 27.74
C GLY A 11 -11.51 -58.51 27.22
N LEU A 12 -11.17 -58.54 25.93
CA LEU A 12 -10.49 -57.44 25.24
C LEU A 12 -11.51 -56.34 24.94
N ALA A 13 -11.46 -55.23 25.67
CA ALA A 13 -12.20 -54.02 25.34
C ALA A 13 -11.36 -53.19 24.36
N VAL A 14 -11.76 -53.17 23.09
CA VAL A 14 -11.19 -52.26 22.09
C VAL A 14 -11.84 -50.90 22.28
N GLY A 15 -11.17 -50.01 23.01
CA GLY A 15 -11.57 -48.61 23.11
C GLY A 15 -11.23 -47.88 21.81
N ILE A 16 -12.26 -47.49 21.04
CA ILE A 16 -12.11 -46.58 19.91
C ILE A 16 -11.97 -45.17 20.49
N THR A 17 -10.74 -44.68 20.57
CA THR A 17 -10.45 -43.28 20.90
C THR A 17 -10.75 -42.44 19.66
N LEU A 18 -11.93 -41.79 19.64
CA LEU A 18 -12.24 -40.73 18.69
C LEU A 18 -11.31 -39.54 18.98
N LEU A 19 -10.24 -39.42 18.18
CA LEU A 19 -9.41 -38.22 18.13
C LEU A 19 -10.23 -37.09 17.54
N THR A 20 -10.82 -36.25 18.41
CA THR A 20 -11.34 -34.95 18.00
C THR A 20 -10.16 -34.08 17.61
N LEU A 21 -9.94 -33.89 16.30
CA LEU A 21 -9.02 -32.88 15.81
C LEU A 21 -9.49 -31.51 16.34
N PRO A 22 -8.62 -30.70 16.95
CA PRO A 22 -9.01 -29.35 17.33
C PRO A 22 -9.36 -28.60 16.06
N ALA A 23 -10.51 -27.93 16.05
CA ALA A 23 -10.88 -27.00 14.99
C ALA A 23 -9.73 -26.00 14.83
N GLN A 24 -8.96 -26.12 13.75
CA GLN A 24 -7.94 -25.15 13.40
C GLN A 24 -8.65 -23.81 13.26
N ALA A 25 -8.41 -22.89 14.20
CA ALA A 25 -8.83 -21.51 14.05
C ALA A 25 -8.29 -21.05 12.70
N GLN A 26 -9.19 -20.82 11.74
CA GLN A 26 -8.82 -20.47 10.39
C GLN A 26 -8.09 -19.13 10.47
N GLN A 27 -6.77 -19.18 10.32
CA GLN A 27 -5.92 -18.00 10.44
C GLN A 27 -6.39 -16.99 9.39
N SER A 28 -6.67 -15.76 9.82
CA SER A 28 -7.12 -14.67 8.93
C SER A 28 -6.24 -14.63 7.68
N MET A 29 -6.86 -14.71 6.51
CA MET A 29 -6.15 -14.73 5.21
C MET A 29 -5.43 -13.39 4.96
N ILE A 30 -5.90 -12.31 5.58
CA ILE A 30 -5.26 -11.00 5.59
C ILE A 30 -4.47 -10.84 6.90
N PRO A 31 -3.15 -10.65 6.83
CA PRO A 31 -2.34 -10.30 7.99
C PRO A 31 -2.81 -8.98 8.63
N LYS A 32 -2.77 -8.87 9.97
CA LYS A 32 -3.27 -7.68 10.70
C LYS A 32 -2.54 -6.38 10.35
N ASP A 33 -1.29 -6.48 9.89
CA ASP A 33 -0.42 -5.38 9.48
C ASP A 33 -0.61 -4.97 8.01
N MET A 34 -1.47 -5.68 7.25
CA MET A 34 -1.73 -5.41 5.84
C MET A 34 -3.20 -5.08 5.59
N VAL A 35 -3.43 -4.44 4.45
CA VAL A 35 -4.72 -4.04 3.93
C VAL A 35 -4.96 -4.74 2.60
N TYR A 36 -6.18 -5.22 2.38
CA TYR A 36 -6.60 -5.80 1.12
C TYR A 36 -7.02 -4.72 0.13
N VAL A 37 -6.48 -4.78 -1.09
CA VAL A 37 -6.89 -3.96 -2.23
C VAL A 37 -7.46 -4.90 -3.28
N GLY A 38 -8.77 -4.81 -3.48
CA GLY A 38 -9.49 -5.66 -4.43
C GLY A 38 -9.03 -5.47 -5.88
N GLN A 39 -9.14 -6.54 -6.68
CA GLN A 39 -8.84 -6.46 -8.10
C GLN A 39 -9.80 -5.49 -8.80
N GLY A 40 -9.38 -4.94 -9.93
CA GLY A 40 -10.25 -4.12 -10.75
C GLY A 40 -9.57 -2.92 -11.37
N PRO A 41 -10.35 -2.14 -12.14
CA PRO A 41 -9.87 -0.94 -12.78
C PRO A 41 -9.43 0.12 -11.75
N SER A 42 -8.43 0.91 -12.10
CA SER A 42 -7.96 2.08 -11.36
C SER A 42 -7.60 3.19 -12.34
N LEU A 43 -8.02 4.41 -12.04
CA LEU A 43 -7.60 5.60 -12.78
C LEU A 43 -6.20 6.00 -12.29
N MET A 44 -5.20 5.74 -13.12
CA MET A 44 -3.79 6.06 -12.86
C MET A 44 -3.40 7.34 -13.61
N GLY A 45 -2.69 8.22 -12.92
CA GLY A 45 -2.30 9.53 -13.40
C GLY A 45 -3.41 10.58 -13.34
N LEU A 46 -3.09 11.74 -13.88
CA LEU A 46 -3.96 12.91 -13.97
C LEU A 46 -3.98 13.43 -15.41
N ASP A 47 -5.17 13.68 -15.94
CA ASP A 47 -5.29 14.43 -17.18
C ASP A 47 -4.90 15.88 -16.91
N GLN A 48 -4.14 16.46 -17.83
CA GLN A 48 -3.84 17.87 -17.76
C GLN A 48 -5.16 18.64 -17.86
N ALA A 49 -5.50 19.45 -16.86
CA ALA A 49 -6.36 20.59 -17.14
C ALA A 49 -5.66 21.42 -18.23
N GLU A 50 -6.37 21.86 -19.27
CA GLU A 50 -5.78 22.80 -20.23
C GLU A 50 -5.06 23.90 -19.43
N PRO A 51 -3.80 24.22 -19.75
CA PRO A 51 -3.09 25.24 -19.00
C PRO A 51 -3.93 26.50 -19.08
N ALA A 52 -4.58 26.85 -17.96
CA ALA A 52 -5.21 28.14 -17.82
C ALA A 52 -4.12 29.13 -18.20
N THR A 53 -4.37 29.93 -19.24
CA THR A 53 -3.46 30.96 -19.71
C THR A 53 -3.20 31.89 -18.53
N SER A 54 -2.17 31.58 -17.75
CA SER A 54 -1.84 32.36 -16.59
C SER A 54 -1.29 33.66 -17.17
N ASN A 55 -2.09 34.72 -17.13
CA ASN A 55 -1.64 36.09 -17.42
C ASN A 55 -0.67 36.61 -16.33
N ARG A 56 -0.05 35.70 -15.56
CA ARG A 56 0.99 36.00 -14.58
C ARG A 56 2.28 36.27 -15.34
N ARG A 57 2.69 37.55 -15.35
CA ARG A 57 4.03 37.94 -15.82
C ARG A 57 5.08 37.29 -14.94
N LEU A 58 5.74 36.28 -15.49
CA LEU A 58 6.90 35.64 -14.87
C LEU A 58 7.98 36.69 -14.56
N THR A 59 8.52 36.62 -13.34
CA THR A 59 9.67 37.40 -12.88
C THR A 59 10.92 37.05 -13.69
N ALA A 60 11.93 37.92 -13.66
CA ALA A 60 13.20 37.66 -14.34
C ALA A 60 13.91 36.40 -13.82
N TYR A 61 13.71 36.05 -12.55
CA TYR A 61 14.21 34.82 -11.94
C TYR A 61 13.54 33.57 -12.51
N GLU A 62 12.21 33.55 -12.60
CA GLU A 62 11.44 32.44 -13.19
C GLU A 62 11.72 32.24 -14.68
N LYS A 63 11.93 33.34 -15.42
CA LYS A 63 12.36 33.26 -16.84
C LYS A 63 13.74 32.65 -17.01
N ARG A 64 14.65 32.88 -16.05
CA ARG A 64 16.02 32.34 -16.06
C ARG A 64 16.07 30.88 -15.61
N MET A 65 15.12 30.47 -14.77
CA MET A 65 14.88 29.10 -14.32
C MET A 65 13.95 28.31 -15.27
N LYS A 66 13.70 28.77 -16.51
CA LYS A 66 13.22 27.91 -17.61
C LYS A 66 14.29 26.90 -18.01
N THR A 67 14.69 26.07 -17.06
CA THR A 67 15.30 24.78 -17.33
C THR A 67 14.19 23.88 -17.87
N ALA A 68 14.47 23.11 -18.92
CA ALA A 68 13.57 22.09 -19.51
C ALA A 68 13.21 20.93 -18.55
N TRP A 69 13.35 21.16 -17.24
CA TRP A 69 13.02 20.28 -16.14
C TRP A 69 11.98 20.90 -15.21
N SER A 70 11.82 22.22 -15.11
CA SER A 70 10.82 22.79 -14.18
C SER A 70 9.40 22.82 -14.75
N ALA A 71 9.25 22.69 -16.07
CA ALA A 71 7.97 22.60 -16.76
C ALA A 71 7.76 21.23 -17.41
N GLU A 72 8.67 20.27 -17.25
CA GLU A 72 8.51 18.91 -17.76
C GLU A 72 8.66 17.86 -16.64
N ALA A 73 9.43 18.10 -15.58
CA ALA A 73 9.55 17.18 -14.43
C ALA A 73 8.33 17.20 -13.49
N PHE A 74 7.36 18.10 -13.73
CA PHE A 74 6.03 18.06 -13.13
C PHE A 74 4.95 17.57 -14.12
N HIS A 75 5.34 17.04 -15.29
CA HIS A 75 4.45 16.73 -16.42
C HIS A 75 4.46 15.24 -16.80
N ASP A 76 4.94 14.37 -15.91
CA ASP A 76 4.99 12.91 -16.07
C ASP A 76 3.87 12.17 -15.32
N GLU A 77 2.98 12.91 -14.66
CA GLU A 77 1.77 12.40 -14.00
C GLU A 77 0.64 12.07 -15.00
N GLY A 78 0.76 12.50 -16.26
CA GLY A 78 -0.25 12.34 -17.30
C GLY A 78 0.23 11.55 -18.52
N PRO A 79 -0.69 11.19 -19.44
CA PRO A 79 -2.14 11.37 -19.32
C PRO A 79 -2.76 10.41 -18.28
N ALA A 80 -3.97 10.73 -17.80
CA ALA A 80 -4.70 9.75 -17.00
C ALA A 80 -5.13 8.58 -17.88
N HIS A 81 -5.07 7.38 -17.32
CA HIS A 81 -5.37 6.16 -18.05
C HIS A 81 -5.88 5.08 -17.10
N MET A 82 -6.71 4.19 -17.62
CA MET A 82 -7.29 3.10 -16.85
C MET A 82 -6.34 1.90 -16.83
N VAL A 83 -5.85 1.53 -15.66
CA VAL A 83 -5.10 0.28 -15.46
C VAL A 83 -5.98 -0.75 -14.78
N PHE A 84 -5.76 -2.03 -15.07
CA PHE A 84 -6.41 -3.12 -14.35
C PHE A 84 -5.39 -3.79 -13.45
N LEU A 85 -5.66 -3.85 -12.15
CA LEU A 85 -4.79 -4.51 -11.18
C LEU A 85 -5.49 -5.74 -10.62
N ASP A 86 -4.74 -6.83 -10.49
CA ASP A 86 -5.13 -7.98 -9.67
C ASP A 86 -5.21 -7.57 -8.19
N SER A 87 -5.79 -8.44 -7.37
CA SER A 87 -5.88 -8.17 -5.95
C SER A 87 -4.53 -8.35 -5.25
N PHE A 88 -4.25 -7.45 -4.33
CA PHE A 88 -3.01 -7.46 -3.57
C PHE A 88 -3.25 -7.02 -2.14
N LEU A 89 -2.27 -7.34 -1.30
CA LEU A 89 -2.14 -6.85 0.06
C LEU A 89 -1.05 -5.79 0.07
N ILE A 90 -1.26 -4.71 0.80
CA ILE A 90 -0.23 -3.68 1.02
C ILE A 90 -0.12 -3.39 2.52
N ASP A 91 1.08 -3.09 3.00
CA ASP A 91 1.28 -2.75 4.40
C ASP A 91 0.44 -1.54 4.77
N LYS A 92 -0.25 -1.65 5.92
CA LYS A 92 -1.13 -0.60 6.45
C LYS A 92 -0.34 0.68 6.74
N TYR A 93 0.91 0.51 7.16
CA TYR A 93 1.82 1.54 7.63
C TYR A 93 3.15 1.46 6.86
N GLU A 94 3.90 2.55 6.86
CA GLU A 94 5.32 2.53 6.48
C GLU A 94 6.09 1.57 7.42
N VAL A 95 7.21 1.03 6.94
CA VAL A 95 8.05 0.16 7.78
C VAL A 95 8.66 0.97 8.92
N SER A 96 8.42 0.56 10.16
CA SER A 96 8.92 1.25 11.34
C SER A 96 10.40 0.97 11.62
N ASN A 97 11.09 1.87 12.31
CA ASN A 97 12.45 1.63 12.81
C ASN A 97 12.52 0.37 13.68
N LYS A 98 11.47 0.09 14.47
CA LYS A 98 11.40 -1.13 15.27
C LYS A 98 11.48 -2.37 14.39
N ASP A 99 10.62 -2.47 13.37
CA ASP A 99 10.55 -3.65 12.51
C ASP A 99 11.80 -3.79 11.64
N TYR A 100 12.34 -2.67 11.14
CA TYR A 100 13.60 -2.67 10.41
C TYR A 100 14.80 -3.05 11.30
N GLY A 101 14.78 -2.65 12.57
CA GLY A 101 15.79 -3.05 13.56
C GLY A 101 15.81 -4.55 13.82
N GLU A 102 14.65 -5.22 13.79
CA GLU A 102 14.57 -6.68 13.84
C GLU A 102 15.21 -7.34 12.62
N PHE A 103 15.03 -6.77 11.43
CA PHE A 103 15.69 -7.22 10.20
C PHE A 103 17.22 -7.08 10.28
N ILE A 104 17.74 -5.92 10.69
CA ILE A 104 19.18 -5.69 10.92
C ILE A 104 19.73 -6.75 11.89
N LYS A 105 19.07 -6.91 13.04
CA LYS A 105 19.52 -7.83 14.09
C LYS A 105 19.52 -9.29 13.64
N THR A 106 18.55 -9.69 12.83
CA THR A 106 18.38 -11.09 12.40
C THR A 106 19.32 -11.47 11.26
N THR A 107 19.56 -10.54 10.33
CA THR A 107 20.29 -10.83 9.09
C THR A 107 21.73 -10.33 9.10
N GLY A 108 22.08 -9.41 10.00
CA GLY A 108 23.34 -8.67 9.95
C GLY A 108 23.38 -7.60 8.86
N HIS A 109 22.24 -7.23 8.28
CA HIS A 109 22.16 -6.17 7.27
C HIS A 109 22.70 -4.83 7.82
N PRO A 110 23.45 -4.04 7.04
CA PRO A 110 23.92 -2.72 7.49
C PRO A 110 22.76 -1.79 7.90
N ALA A 111 23.03 -0.95 8.90
CA ALA A 111 22.11 0.11 9.29
C ALA A 111 21.97 1.14 8.15
N PRO A 112 20.75 1.68 7.95
CA PRO A 112 20.50 2.68 6.91
C PRO A 112 21.12 4.04 7.27
N ALA A 113 21.11 4.97 6.32
CA ALA A 113 21.49 6.35 6.62
C ALA A 113 20.55 6.94 7.69
N TYR A 114 21.08 7.80 8.56
CA TYR A 114 20.32 8.45 9.65
C TYR A 114 19.78 7.52 10.76
N TRP A 115 20.22 6.26 10.82
CA TRP A 115 19.81 5.32 11.88
C TRP A 115 20.07 5.83 13.31
N ASP A 116 21.16 6.59 13.49
CA ASP A 116 21.53 7.17 14.78
C ASP A 116 21.02 8.62 14.97
N ASP A 117 20.22 9.17 14.04
CA ASP A 117 19.65 10.52 14.19
C ASP A 117 18.48 10.49 15.20
N PRO A 118 18.61 11.15 16.37
CA PRO A 118 17.59 11.12 17.42
C PRO A 118 16.21 11.68 17.00
N ARG A 119 16.16 12.44 15.91
CA ARG A 119 14.90 12.98 15.37
C ARG A 119 14.12 11.96 14.57
N LEU A 120 14.79 10.95 14.00
CA LEU A 120 14.24 10.06 12.97
C LEU A 120 14.27 8.58 13.38
N ASN A 121 14.85 8.24 14.53
CA ASN A 121 15.13 6.87 14.93
C ASN A 121 14.22 6.29 16.03
N LYS A 122 13.10 6.96 16.37
CA LYS A 122 12.18 6.42 17.38
C LYS A 122 11.52 5.14 16.86
N PRO A 123 11.21 4.15 17.73
CA PRO A 123 10.77 2.83 17.29
C PRO A 123 9.51 2.84 16.40
N GLN A 124 8.57 3.75 16.66
CA GLN A 124 7.31 3.87 15.89
C GLN A 124 7.41 4.84 14.70
N GLN A 125 8.52 5.55 14.51
CA GLN A 125 8.73 6.35 13.30
C GLN A 125 9.08 5.44 12.12
N PRO A 126 8.79 5.86 10.87
CA PRO A 126 9.22 5.14 9.69
C PRO A 126 10.75 5.09 9.65
N VAL A 127 11.29 3.95 9.21
CA VAL A 127 12.70 3.88 8.85
C VAL A 127 12.96 4.80 7.67
N VAL A 128 14.06 5.55 7.75
CA VAL A 128 14.50 6.46 6.70
C VAL A 128 15.92 6.12 6.28
N GLY A 129 16.31 6.67 5.13
CA GLY A 129 17.67 6.54 4.64
C GLY A 129 17.98 5.13 4.12
N VAL A 130 16.97 4.44 3.62
CA VAL A 130 17.11 3.16 2.93
C VAL A 130 17.30 3.40 1.44
N ASN A 131 18.22 2.67 0.81
CA ASN A 131 18.27 2.62 -0.64
C ASN A 131 17.24 1.59 -1.17
N TRP A 132 17.07 1.52 -2.49
CA TRP A 132 16.08 0.62 -3.10
C TRP A 132 16.37 -0.87 -2.85
N ASN A 133 17.65 -1.25 -2.85
CA ASN A 133 18.06 -2.65 -2.59
C ASN A 133 17.81 -3.04 -1.14
N ASP A 134 18.07 -2.14 -0.19
CA ASP A 134 17.77 -2.33 1.24
C ASP A 134 16.25 -2.55 1.43
N ALA A 135 15.45 -1.69 0.79
CA ALA A 135 14.00 -1.76 0.85
C ALA A 135 13.47 -3.09 0.28
N LYS A 136 13.99 -3.50 -0.89
CA LYS A 136 13.67 -4.80 -1.49
C LYS A 136 14.07 -5.96 -0.58
N ALA A 137 15.28 -5.95 -0.04
CA ALA A 137 15.78 -7.01 0.83
C ALA A 137 14.94 -7.15 2.11
N TYR A 138 14.51 -6.03 2.71
CA TYR A 138 13.60 -6.05 3.85
C TYR A 138 12.25 -6.69 3.49
N CYS A 139 11.64 -6.28 2.38
CA CYS A 139 10.36 -6.87 1.98
C CYS A 139 10.47 -8.37 1.70
N GLU A 140 11.55 -8.80 1.03
CA GLU A 140 11.82 -10.22 0.78
C GLU A 140 12.03 -11.00 2.09
N PHE A 141 12.74 -10.43 3.06
CA PHE A 141 12.91 -11.01 4.40
C PHE A 141 11.56 -11.25 5.11
N ARG A 142 10.58 -10.35 4.90
CA ARG A 142 9.22 -10.50 5.44
C ARG A 142 8.30 -11.41 4.60
N GLY A 143 8.82 -12.03 3.53
CA GLY A 143 8.01 -12.83 2.60
C GLY A 143 7.01 -11.99 1.80
N LYS A 144 7.38 -10.73 1.54
CA LYS A 144 6.64 -9.70 0.79
C LYS A 144 7.51 -9.23 -0.40
N ARG A 145 7.09 -8.16 -1.07
CA ARG A 145 7.83 -7.45 -2.14
C ARG A 145 7.59 -5.94 -2.03
N LEU A 146 8.28 -5.14 -2.81
CA LEU A 146 7.85 -3.74 -3.02
C LEU A 146 6.55 -3.71 -3.83
N PRO A 147 5.64 -2.74 -3.57
CA PRO A 147 4.50 -2.49 -4.45
C PRO A 147 4.96 -2.00 -5.82
N THR A 148 4.16 -2.21 -6.85
CA THR A 148 4.35 -1.47 -8.10
C THR A 148 3.90 -0.01 -7.94
N GLU A 149 4.33 0.88 -8.83
CA GLU A 149 3.87 2.28 -8.85
C GLU A 149 2.34 2.33 -8.95
N ALA A 150 1.75 1.48 -9.79
CA ALA A 150 0.31 1.39 -10.00
C ALA A 150 -0.43 0.86 -8.77
N GLU A 151 0.11 -0.17 -8.10
CA GLU A 151 -0.46 -0.70 -6.85
C GLU A 151 -0.45 0.36 -5.75
N TRP A 152 0.68 1.07 -5.60
CA TRP A 152 0.81 2.15 -4.64
C TRP A 152 -0.22 3.26 -4.91
N GLU A 153 -0.34 3.68 -6.16
CA GLU A 153 -1.26 4.75 -6.55
C GLU A 153 -2.73 4.34 -6.35
N LYS A 154 -3.12 3.11 -6.71
CA LYS A 154 -4.46 2.59 -6.43
C LYS A 154 -4.75 2.57 -4.92
N ALA A 155 -3.80 2.08 -4.13
CA ALA A 155 -3.93 2.00 -2.67
C ALA A 155 -4.09 3.40 -2.02
N ALA A 156 -3.46 4.43 -2.59
CA ALA A 156 -3.61 5.81 -2.16
C ALA A 156 -4.96 6.41 -2.58
N ARG A 157 -5.30 6.33 -3.88
CA ARG A 157 -6.42 7.08 -4.48
C ARG A 157 -7.81 6.48 -4.21
N GLY A 158 -7.88 5.18 -3.96
CA GLY A 158 -9.15 4.48 -3.86
C GLY A 158 -9.89 4.38 -5.21
N PRO A 159 -11.10 3.80 -5.21
CA PRO A 159 -11.88 3.54 -6.43
C PRO A 159 -12.34 4.81 -7.16
N HIS A 160 -12.37 5.95 -6.48
CA HIS A 160 -12.82 7.23 -7.05
C HIS A 160 -11.70 8.07 -7.68
N GLY A 161 -10.44 7.61 -7.62
CA GLY A 161 -9.33 8.36 -8.21
C GLY A 161 -9.03 9.67 -7.47
N ASN A 162 -9.09 9.66 -6.14
CA ASN A 162 -8.92 10.87 -5.33
C ASN A 162 -7.53 11.50 -5.47
N LEU A 163 -7.44 12.83 -5.51
CA LEU A 163 -6.18 13.56 -5.62
C LEU A 163 -5.24 13.34 -4.42
N TYR A 164 -5.80 13.28 -3.22
CA TYR A 164 -5.16 12.92 -1.97
C TYR A 164 -5.81 11.65 -1.40
N PRO A 165 -5.17 10.94 -0.46
CA PRO A 165 -5.73 9.68 0.07
C PRO A 165 -7.14 9.81 0.65
N TRP A 166 -7.44 10.96 1.25
CA TRP A 166 -8.71 11.26 1.90
C TRP A 166 -9.75 11.97 1.00
N GLY A 167 -9.40 12.37 -0.23
CA GLY A 167 -10.30 13.12 -1.09
C GLY A 167 -9.61 14.04 -2.09
N ASN A 168 -10.39 14.91 -2.74
CA ASN A 168 -9.86 15.86 -3.73
C ASN A 168 -9.45 17.20 -3.14
N ASP A 169 -10.06 17.59 -2.02
CA ASP A 169 -9.74 18.83 -1.32
C ASP A 169 -8.55 18.61 -0.38
N PHE A 170 -7.59 19.51 -0.49
CA PHE A 170 -6.42 19.50 0.38
C PHE A 170 -6.81 19.82 1.84
N ASP A 171 -6.21 19.11 2.78
CA ASP A 171 -6.43 19.27 4.21
C ASP A 171 -5.09 19.11 4.94
N SER A 172 -4.59 20.20 5.53
CA SER A 172 -3.25 20.27 6.12
C SER A 172 -3.09 19.41 7.38
N GLU A 173 -4.19 19.08 8.06
CA GLU A 173 -4.14 18.32 9.31
C GLU A 173 -4.01 16.80 9.07
N LYS A 174 -4.13 16.35 7.82
CA LYS A 174 -4.18 14.92 7.45
C LYS A 174 -2.85 14.34 6.98
N ALA A 175 -1.79 15.13 6.97
CA ALA A 175 -0.46 14.69 6.54
C ALA A 175 0.65 15.45 7.25
N ASN A 176 1.83 14.82 7.33
CA ASN A 176 3.07 15.47 7.75
C ASN A 176 3.86 15.92 6.51
N TYR A 177 3.98 17.23 6.27
CA TYR A 177 4.58 17.80 5.06
C TYR A 177 5.14 19.22 5.32
N ASP A 178 5.83 19.82 4.32
CA ASP A 178 6.34 21.20 4.31
C ASP A 178 7.12 21.66 5.57
N LYS A 179 7.71 20.71 6.30
CA LYS A 179 8.40 20.93 7.58
C LYS A 179 7.51 21.55 8.66
N HIS A 180 6.21 21.29 8.66
CA HIS A 180 5.35 21.62 9.80
C HIS A 180 5.84 20.96 11.10
N HIS A 181 6.49 19.80 10.97
CA HIS A 181 7.28 19.18 12.01
C HIS A 181 8.75 19.04 11.57
N ASP A 182 9.69 19.16 12.49
CA ASP A 182 11.14 19.02 12.23
C ASP A 182 11.61 17.55 12.08
N ALA A 183 10.68 16.61 11.90
CA ALA A 183 10.94 15.18 11.84
C ALA A 183 9.77 14.40 11.22
N THR A 184 10.01 13.11 10.95
CA THR A 184 8.94 12.14 10.69
C THR A 184 8.05 11.98 11.92
N LEU A 185 6.79 11.62 11.70
CA LEU A 185 5.85 11.24 12.74
C LEU A 185 5.74 9.71 12.85
N PRO A 186 5.16 9.18 13.95
CA PRO A 186 4.86 7.77 14.05
C PRO A 186 4.08 7.25 12.85
N VAL A 187 4.31 6.01 12.43
CA VAL A 187 3.72 5.44 11.21
C VAL A 187 2.18 5.35 11.26
N ASP A 188 1.58 5.44 12.43
CA ASP A 188 0.14 5.46 12.67
C ASP A 188 -0.45 6.86 12.93
N SER A 189 0.32 7.92 12.66
CA SER A 189 -0.17 9.30 12.66
C SER A 189 -1.26 9.54 11.62
N HIS A 190 -2.04 10.61 11.80
CA HIS A 190 -3.08 11.07 10.88
C HIS A 190 -4.09 9.98 10.46
N PRO A 191 -4.81 9.34 11.40
CA PRO A 191 -5.80 8.31 11.06
C PRO A 191 -6.91 8.81 10.13
N GLU A 192 -7.26 10.09 10.20
CA GLU A 192 -8.17 10.80 9.30
C GLU A 192 -7.61 11.03 7.88
N GLY A 193 -6.29 10.91 7.71
CA GLY A 193 -5.59 10.96 6.43
C GLY A 193 -5.39 9.60 5.76
N ALA A 194 -5.91 8.52 6.36
CA ALA A 194 -5.85 7.20 5.75
C ALA A 194 -6.62 7.15 4.42
N SER A 195 -6.11 6.36 3.47
CA SER A 195 -6.78 6.15 2.19
C SER A 195 -8.13 5.45 2.35
N TYR A 196 -8.90 5.37 1.27
CA TYR A 196 -10.14 4.58 1.20
C TYR A 196 -9.96 3.13 1.73
N TYR A 197 -8.83 2.50 1.41
CA TYR A 197 -8.53 1.14 1.86
C TYR A 197 -8.03 1.09 3.32
N GLY A 198 -7.76 2.24 3.94
CA GLY A 198 -7.27 2.36 5.30
C GLY A 198 -5.74 2.28 5.41
N VAL A 199 -5.04 2.70 4.36
CA VAL A 199 -3.57 2.77 4.30
C VAL A 199 -3.13 4.16 4.74
N TYR A 200 -2.23 4.22 5.73
CA TYR A 200 -1.85 5.46 6.42
C TYR A 200 -0.66 6.13 5.74
N ASN A 201 -0.53 7.45 5.94
CA ASN A 201 0.61 8.25 5.48
C ASN A 201 0.96 8.04 4.00
N MET A 202 -0.03 7.78 3.14
CA MET A 202 0.20 7.72 1.68
C MET A 202 0.50 9.12 1.10
N ALA A 203 0.32 10.17 1.88
CA ALA A 203 0.72 11.54 1.57
C ALA A 203 1.59 12.09 2.69
N GLY A 204 2.81 12.51 2.37
CA GLY A 204 3.78 13.05 3.32
C GLY A 204 4.52 11.98 4.13
N ASN A 205 5.01 12.37 5.30
CA ASN A 205 5.87 11.60 6.20
C ASN A 205 7.19 11.13 5.58
N VAL A 206 7.22 10.06 4.77
CA VAL A 206 8.41 9.66 4.01
C VAL A 206 8.10 9.31 2.56
N PHE A 207 9.05 9.57 1.67
CA PHE A 207 8.98 9.07 0.31
C PHE A 207 9.15 7.56 0.33
N GLU A 208 8.38 6.85 -0.48
CA GLU A 208 8.37 5.39 -0.46
C GLU A 208 8.89 4.81 -1.77
N TRP A 209 9.85 3.88 -1.67
CA TRP A 209 10.31 3.09 -2.80
C TRP A 209 9.21 2.16 -3.32
N VAL A 210 9.05 2.13 -4.65
CA VAL A 210 8.25 1.12 -5.37
C VAL A 210 9.14 0.29 -6.29
N SER A 211 8.61 -0.79 -6.87
CA SER A 211 9.41 -1.70 -7.68
C SER A 211 9.88 -1.11 -9.00
N ASP A 212 9.17 -0.12 -9.53
CA ASP A 212 9.22 0.28 -10.93
C ASP A 212 10.49 1.07 -11.25
N TRP A 213 11.03 0.82 -12.45
CA TRP A 213 11.97 1.74 -13.06
C TRP A 213 11.23 3.01 -13.48
N TYR A 214 11.85 4.17 -13.30
CA TYR A 214 11.25 5.43 -13.67
C TYR A 214 11.51 5.74 -15.15
N ASP A 215 10.43 6.08 -15.86
CA ASP A 215 10.46 6.62 -17.21
C ASP A 215 9.40 7.74 -17.29
N PRO A 216 9.79 9.00 -17.60
CA PRO A 216 8.86 10.12 -17.69
C PRO A 216 7.84 9.96 -18.81
N GLN A 217 8.11 9.12 -19.82
CA GLN A 217 7.20 8.85 -20.93
C GLN A 217 6.42 7.54 -20.76
N TYR A 218 6.50 6.89 -19.59
CA TYR A 218 5.88 5.58 -19.37
C TYR A 218 4.35 5.65 -19.53
N TYR A 219 3.70 6.64 -18.93
CA TYR A 219 2.24 6.77 -18.95
C TYR A 219 1.70 6.97 -20.39
N SER A 220 2.35 7.82 -21.18
CA SER A 220 1.98 8.06 -22.59
C SER A 220 2.18 6.86 -23.51
N ARG A 221 2.97 5.87 -23.10
CA ARG A 221 3.31 4.68 -23.90
C ARG A 221 2.84 3.38 -23.27
N LEU A 222 1.99 3.46 -22.24
CA LEU A 222 1.69 2.33 -21.38
C LEU A 222 1.04 1.19 -22.16
N GLN A 223 1.79 0.09 -22.31
CA GLN A 223 1.29 -1.21 -22.77
C GLN A 223 2.12 -2.33 -22.12
N PRO A 224 1.50 -3.36 -21.50
CA PRO A 224 0.06 -3.56 -21.28
C PRO A 224 -0.49 -2.73 -20.10
N MET A 225 -1.81 -2.50 -20.11
CA MET A 225 -2.52 -1.77 -19.03
C MET A 225 -2.94 -2.67 -17.86
N VAL A 226 -2.62 -3.97 -17.92
CA VAL A 226 -2.93 -4.97 -16.87
C VAL A 226 -1.67 -5.21 -16.05
N ASN A 227 -1.73 -4.99 -14.73
CA ASN A 227 -0.61 -5.10 -13.79
C ASN A 227 0.69 -4.43 -14.29
N PRO A 228 0.66 -3.14 -14.66
CA PRO A 228 1.88 -2.45 -15.08
C PRO A 228 2.91 -2.41 -13.94
N SER A 229 4.17 -2.59 -14.33
CA SER A 229 5.32 -2.73 -13.42
C SER A 229 6.52 -1.86 -13.85
N GLY A 230 6.24 -0.81 -14.61
CA GLY A 230 7.24 0.06 -15.20
C GLY A 230 7.85 -0.53 -16.49
N PRO A 231 8.85 0.13 -17.07
CA PRO A 231 9.61 -0.42 -18.18
C PRO A 231 10.47 -1.61 -17.70
N GLU A 232 10.60 -2.64 -18.54
CA GLU A 232 11.36 -3.86 -18.21
C GLU A 232 12.84 -3.58 -17.86
N LYS A 233 13.40 -2.52 -18.44
CA LYS A 233 14.78 -2.09 -18.23
C LYS A 233 14.79 -0.62 -17.85
N ALA A 234 15.79 -0.24 -17.06
CA ALA A 234 16.01 1.15 -16.74
C ALA A 234 16.22 1.98 -18.01
N VAL A 235 15.56 3.14 -18.06
CA VAL A 235 15.84 4.15 -19.09
C VAL A 235 16.99 5.02 -18.58
N TRP A 236 18.00 5.21 -19.41
CA TRP A 236 19.09 6.12 -19.08
C TRP A 236 18.63 7.56 -19.25
N LEU A 237 18.44 8.27 -18.13
CA LEU A 237 18.14 9.70 -18.17
C LEU A 237 19.45 10.48 -18.35
N GLY A 238 19.52 11.31 -19.39
CA GLY A 238 20.68 12.14 -19.73
C GLY A 238 20.70 13.48 -19.00
N GLY A 239 21.89 14.08 -18.86
CA GLY A 239 22.16 15.34 -18.18
C GLY A 239 22.38 16.51 -19.14
N THR A 240 22.33 17.73 -18.60
CA THR A 240 22.40 19.02 -19.33
C THR A 240 23.83 19.52 -19.64
N GLY A 241 24.85 18.77 -19.26
CA GLY A 241 26.26 19.15 -19.22
C GLY A 241 26.74 19.85 -17.93
N THR A 242 26.01 19.83 -16.81
CA THR A 242 26.33 20.58 -15.57
C THR A 242 26.70 19.70 -14.38
N TYR A 243 27.25 20.28 -13.29
CA TYR A 243 27.63 19.53 -12.06
C TYR A 243 26.44 18.77 -11.41
N VAL A 244 25.22 19.22 -11.66
CA VAL A 244 23.96 18.58 -11.21
C VAL A 244 23.75 17.23 -11.92
N ASP A 245 24.40 17.01 -13.07
CA ASP A 245 24.26 15.80 -13.89
C ASP A 245 24.78 14.53 -13.25
N ARG A 246 25.75 14.61 -12.32
CA ARG A 246 26.23 13.40 -11.65
C ARG A 246 25.18 12.76 -10.73
N LEU A 247 24.14 13.50 -10.35
CA LEU A 247 23.03 13.01 -9.54
C LEU A 247 21.76 12.75 -10.36
N THR A 248 21.60 13.41 -11.50
CA THR A 248 20.42 13.29 -12.37
C THR A 248 20.61 12.28 -13.51
N VAL A 249 21.85 11.94 -13.86
CA VAL A 249 22.15 10.95 -14.89
C VAL A 249 22.07 9.53 -14.34
N GLY A 250 21.63 8.60 -15.20
CA GLY A 250 21.62 7.16 -14.92
C GLY A 250 20.25 6.59 -14.62
N GLU A 251 20.25 5.33 -14.19
CA GLU A 251 19.04 4.55 -13.91
C GLU A 251 18.35 5.07 -12.65
N LYS A 252 17.03 5.31 -12.73
CA LYS A 252 16.23 5.81 -11.60
C LYS A 252 15.07 4.87 -11.30
N ARG A 253 14.80 4.66 -10.02
CA ARG A 253 13.61 3.98 -9.53
C ARG A 253 12.58 5.02 -9.09
N VAL A 254 11.31 4.65 -9.20
CA VAL A 254 10.21 5.51 -8.77
C VAL A 254 10.16 5.58 -7.24
N ILE A 255 9.83 6.76 -6.70
CA ILE A 255 9.42 6.99 -5.31
C ILE A 255 8.10 7.77 -5.27
N ARG A 256 7.29 7.52 -4.26
CA ARG A 256 5.90 8.01 -4.15
C ARG A 256 5.62 8.66 -2.79
N GLY A 257 4.50 9.36 -2.67
CA GLY A 257 3.95 9.86 -1.40
C GLY A 257 4.41 11.25 -0.95
N GLY A 258 5.59 11.70 -1.36
CA GLY A 258 6.19 12.91 -0.80
C GLY A 258 6.78 12.62 0.59
N SER A 259 7.11 13.65 1.37
CA SER A 259 7.72 13.47 2.70
C SER A 259 7.37 14.62 3.63
N TRP A 260 7.80 14.52 4.88
CA TRP A 260 7.66 15.58 5.89
C TRP A 260 8.30 16.92 5.50
N ILE A 261 9.24 16.93 4.54
CA ILE A 261 9.85 18.17 3.99
C ILE A 261 9.16 18.61 2.69
N ALA A 262 8.45 17.70 2.04
CA ALA A 262 7.94 17.93 0.70
C ALA A 262 6.78 18.94 0.72
N PRO A 263 6.75 19.91 -0.22
CA PRO A 263 5.65 20.87 -0.28
C PRO A 263 4.35 20.16 -0.67
N GLU A 264 3.20 20.79 -0.37
CA GLU A 264 1.85 20.29 -0.68
C GLU A 264 1.73 19.71 -2.09
N GLY A 265 2.26 20.43 -3.08
CA GLY A 265 2.18 20.04 -4.49
C GLY A 265 2.90 18.72 -4.85
N THR A 266 3.61 18.09 -3.92
CA THR A 266 4.37 16.85 -4.15
C THR A 266 3.92 15.68 -3.28
N ILE A 267 2.92 15.90 -2.42
CA ILE A 267 2.28 14.85 -1.60
C ILE A 267 0.93 14.37 -2.19
N ARG A 268 0.61 14.77 -3.42
CA ARG A 268 -0.55 14.24 -4.16
C ARG A 268 -0.34 12.75 -4.47
N SER A 269 -1.42 11.99 -4.47
CA SER A 269 -1.41 10.55 -4.77
C SER A 269 -0.92 10.23 -6.19
N THR A 270 -0.96 11.20 -7.12
CA THR A 270 -0.48 11.06 -8.50
C THR A 270 0.98 11.48 -8.67
N HIS A 271 1.55 12.26 -7.74
CA HIS A 271 2.85 12.90 -7.93
C HIS A 271 4.00 11.90 -7.97
N ARG A 272 4.65 11.80 -9.13
CA ARG A 272 5.74 10.86 -9.40
C ARG A 272 7.05 11.55 -9.09
N PHE A 273 7.92 10.84 -8.38
CA PHE A 273 9.28 11.28 -8.21
C PHE A 273 10.21 10.09 -8.35
N TRP A 274 11.51 10.35 -8.37
CA TRP A 274 12.47 9.33 -8.71
C TRP A 274 13.79 9.58 -8.01
N ASN A 275 14.55 8.51 -7.82
CA ASN A 275 15.90 8.62 -7.31
C ASN A 275 16.78 7.46 -7.80
N HIS A 276 18.09 7.64 -7.73
CA HIS A 276 19.04 6.58 -8.08
C HIS A 276 18.90 5.41 -7.08
N PRO A 277 18.88 4.14 -7.51
CA PRO A 277 18.57 3.00 -6.63
C PRO A 277 19.56 2.80 -5.48
N LEU A 278 20.82 3.24 -5.64
CA LEU A 278 21.84 3.20 -4.58
C LEU A 278 21.80 4.41 -3.63
N ASN A 279 20.97 5.41 -3.92
CA ASN A 279 20.89 6.59 -3.09
C ASN A 279 20.06 6.29 -1.84
N ASN A 280 20.69 6.41 -0.68
CA ASN A 280 20.08 6.29 0.64
C ASN A 280 20.01 7.63 1.39
N SER A 281 20.48 8.73 0.79
CA SER A 281 20.69 9.98 1.53
C SER A 281 20.27 11.18 0.68
N TYR A 282 18.99 11.55 0.82
CA TYR A 282 18.46 12.77 0.21
C TYR A 282 17.95 13.78 1.26
N GLY A 283 18.15 13.52 2.56
CA GLY A 283 17.69 14.40 3.65
C GLY A 283 16.16 14.57 3.77
N VAL A 284 15.38 13.96 2.88
CA VAL A 284 13.91 14.10 2.75
C VAL A 284 13.14 12.87 3.26
N GLY A 285 13.77 11.94 3.97
CA GLY A 285 13.10 10.72 4.43
C GLY A 285 12.73 9.78 3.29
N LEU A 286 13.70 8.96 2.84
CA LEU A 286 13.44 7.83 1.94
C LEU A 286 13.18 6.58 2.77
N GLY A 287 11.95 6.09 2.76
CA GLY A 287 11.49 4.89 3.47
C GLY A 287 10.90 3.87 2.50
N LEU A 288 10.02 3.03 3.03
CA LEU A 288 9.37 1.97 2.27
C LEU A 288 8.06 1.52 2.93
N ARG A 289 7.24 0.86 2.13
CA ARG A 289 6.23 -0.10 2.57
C ARG A 289 6.28 -1.33 1.67
N CYS A 290 5.82 -2.46 2.18
CA CYS A 290 5.79 -3.69 1.39
C CYS A 290 4.38 -4.01 0.89
N ALA A 291 4.32 -4.86 -0.12
CA ALA A 291 3.11 -5.43 -0.70
C ALA A 291 3.28 -6.93 -0.94
N LYS A 292 2.18 -7.62 -1.18
CA LYS A 292 2.13 -9.05 -1.47
C LYS A 292 0.95 -9.33 -2.38
N SER A 293 1.09 -10.23 -3.34
CA SER A 293 -0.07 -10.69 -4.11
C SER A 293 -1.10 -11.34 -3.18
N ALA A 294 -2.38 -11.05 -3.37
CA ALA A 294 -3.41 -11.64 -2.54
C ALA A 294 -3.56 -13.14 -2.84
N PRO A 295 -4.00 -13.95 -1.86
CA PRO A 295 -4.37 -15.34 -2.12
C PRO A 295 -5.46 -15.41 -3.21
N VAL A 296 -5.29 -16.31 -4.18
CA VAL A 296 -6.18 -16.42 -5.36
C VAL A 296 -7.64 -16.66 -4.96
N ASP A 297 -7.88 -17.36 -3.85
CA ASP A 297 -9.21 -17.69 -3.37
C ASP A 297 -9.82 -16.62 -2.44
N LEU A 298 -9.06 -15.62 -1.99
CA LEU A 298 -9.55 -14.58 -1.09
C LEU A 298 -10.66 -13.76 -1.77
N GLU A 299 -10.38 -13.22 -2.96
CA GLU A 299 -11.33 -12.44 -3.74
C GLU A 299 -12.58 -13.26 -4.08
N GLN A 300 -12.38 -14.51 -4.49
CA GLN A 300 -13.49 -15.40 -4.83
C GLN A 300 -14.42 -15.61 -3.63
N ARG A 301 -13.87 -15.87 -2.44
CA ARG A 301 -14.69 -16.06 -1.22
C ARG A 301 -15.44 -14.78 -0.81
N ILE A 302 -14.83 -13.61 -0.97
CA ILE A 302 -15.47 -12.31 -0.69
C ILE A 302 -16.64 -12.11 -1.66
N ARG A 303 -16.42 -12.32 -2.96
CA ARG A 303 -17.47 -12.22 -4.00
C ARG A 303 -18.58 -13.22 -3.83
N ASP A 304 -18.25 -14.48 -3.53
CA ASP A 304 -19.23 -15.53 -3.28
C ASP A 304 -20.14 -15.15 -2.11
N SER A 305 -19.57 -14.54 -1.05
CA SER A 305 -20.34 -14.04 0.09
C SER A 305 -21.29 -12.91 -0.31
N TYR A 306 -20.82 -11.95 -1.12
CA TYR A 306 -21.65 -10.86 -1.63
C TYR A 306 -22.80 -11.37 -2.52
N ILE A 307 -22.49 -12.22 -3.50
CA ILE A 307 -23.48 -12.78 -4.44
C ILE A 307 -24.50 -13.65 -3.70
N ALA A 308 -24.05 -14.54 -2.80
CA ALA A 308 -24.96 -15.38 -2.04
C ALA A 308 -25.86 -14.55 -1.12
N ALA A 309 -25.37 -13.45 -0.54
CA ALA A 309 -26.21 -12.54 0.22
C ALA A 309 -27.31 -11.89 -0.63
N LEU A 310 -27.00 -11.45 -1.86
CA LEU A 310 -28.00 -10.93 -2.80
C LEU A 310 -29.04 -11.99 -3.20
N VAL A 311 -28.62 -13.24 -3.41
CA VAL A 311 -29.54 -14.35 -3.71
C VAL A 311 -30.51 -14.59 -2.55
N GLU A 312 -30.00 -14.65 -1.31
CA GLU A 312 -30.83 -14.83 -0.12
C GLU A 312 -31.78 -13.65 0.11
N MET A 313 -31.33 -12.41 -0.15
CA MET A 313 -32.21 -11.23 -0.15
C MET A 313 -33.35 -11.35 -1.17
N GLY A 314 -33.06 -11.82 -2.38
CA GLY A 314 -34.06 -12.06 -3.43
C GLY A 314 -35.08 -13.15 -3.06
N ARG A 315 -34.68 -14.10 -2.20
CA ARG A 315 -35.57 -15.11 -1.59
C ARG A 315 -36.27 -14.62 -0.32
N GLU A 316 -36.06 -13.36 0.06
CA GLU A 316 -36.54 -12.77 1.30
C GLU A 316 -36.03 -13.44 2.60
N GLN A 317 -34.90 -14.16 2.50
CA GLN A 317 -34.21 -14.85 3.59
C GLN A 317 -33.15 -13.94 4.22
N PHE A 318 -33.60 -12.85 4.86
CA PHE A 318 -32.71 -11.78 5.34
C PHE A 318 -31.77 -12.21 6.49
N THR A 319 -32.15 -13.21 7.28
CA THR A 319 -31.29 -13.72 8.36
C THR A 319 -30.09 -14.47 7.79
N GLU A 320 -30.35 -15.29 6.77
CA GLU A 320 -29.38 -16.05 5.99
C GLU A 320 -28.49 -15.12 5.20
N ALA A 321 -29.07 -14.10 4.53
CA ALA A 321 -28.31 -13.05 3.85
C ALA A 321 -27.32 -12.38 4.81
N ARG A 322 -27.76 -12.02 6.04
CA ARG A 322 -26.89 -11.42 7.05
C ARG A 322 -25.75 -12.35 7.46
N GLN A 323 -26.00 -13.65 7.63
CA GLN A 323 -24.96 -14.61 7.96
C GLN A 323 -23.91 -14.71 6.85
N THR A 324 -24.35 -14.73 5.59
CA THR A 324 -23.46 -14.77 4.43
C THR A 324 -22.59 -13.51 4.35
N VAL A 325 -23.17 -12.32 4.55
CA VAL A 325 -22.39 -11.06 4.61
C VAL A 325 -21.37 -11.09 5.74
N ASN A 326 -21.75 -11.58 6.92
CA ASN A 326 -20.83 -11.68 8.06
C ASN A 326 -19.64 -12.60 7.75
N ARG A 327 -19.82 -13.71 7.02
CA ARG A 327 -18.70 -14.56 6.58
C ARG A 327 -17.74 -13.82 5.66
N GLY A 328 -18.26 -12.97 4.76
CA GLY A 328 -17.43 -12.10 3.93
C GLY A 328 -16.66 -11.06 4.76
N LEU A 329 -17.32 -10.44 5.74
CA LEU A 329 -16.71 -9.45 6.65
C LEU A 329 -15.73 -10.09 7.64
N GLU A 330 -15.83 -11.39 7.93
CA GLU A 330 -14.80 -12.11 8.67
C GLU A 330 -13.49 -12.22 7.87
N LEU A 331 -13.58 -12.23 6.52
CA LEU A 331 -12.41 -12.24 5.63
C LEU A 331 -11.85 -10.83 5.45
N ASP A 332 -12.70 -9.85 5.14
CA ASP A 332 -12.34 -8.43 5.01
C ASP A 332 -13.34 -7.55 5.81
N PRO A 333 -13.03 -7.23 7.07
CA PRO A 333 -13.92 -6.46 7.94
C PRO A 333 -14.21 -5.04 7.47
N LYS A 334 -13.42 -4.52 6.53
CA LYS A 334 -13.53 -3.15 6.02
C LYS A 334 -14.12 -3.08 4.62
N ASN A 335 -14.55 -4.21 4.06
CA ASN A 335 -15.12 -4.25 2.74
C ASN A 335 -16.40 -3.39 2.65
N VAL A 336 -16.33 -2.27 1.94
CA VAL A 336 -17.41 -1.29 1.90
C VAL A 336 -18.67 -1.86 1.25
N GLU A 337 -18.54 -2.64 0.18
CA GLU A 337 -19.69 -3.25 -0.51
C GLU A 337 -20.46 -4.21 0.42
N LEU A 338 -19.74 -5.03 1.20
CA LEU A 338 -20.35 -5.92 2.18
C LEU A 338 -20.96 -5.14 3.36
N LEU A 339 -20.33 -4.06 3.82
CA LEU A 339 -20.86 -3.20 4.89
C LEU A 339 -22.15 -2.48 4.47
N GLU A 340 -22.19 -1.95 3.25
CA GLU A 340 -23.37 -1.33 2.66
C GLU A 340 -24.50 -2.36 2.50
N LEU A 341 -24.17 -3.55 1.98
CA LEU A 341 -25.13 -4.64 1.85
C LEU A 341 -25.67 -5.08 3.22
N GLN A 342 -24.81 -5.16 4.24
CA GLN A 342 -25.22 -5.45 5.62
C GLN A 342 -26.23 -4.40 6.12
N ALA A 343 -25.98 -3.12 5.87
CA ALA A 343 -26.86 -2.03 6.28
C ALA A 343 -28.25 -2.15 5.62
N LEU A 344 -28.30 -2.47 4.32
CA LEU A 344 -29.54 -2.72 3.58
C LEU A 344 -30.32 -3.92 4.14
N ILE A 345 -29.62 -5.02 4.45
CA ILE A 345 -30.23 -6.22 5.06
C ILE A 345 -30.81 -5.87 6.43
N VAL A 346 -30.05 -5.17 7.28
CA VAL A 346 -30.52 -4.75 8.61
C VAL A 346 -31.74 -3.84 8.51
N GLN A 347 -31.76 -2.91 7.55
CA GLN A 347 -32.94 -2.07 7.31
C GLN A 347 -34.15 -2.89 6.85
N SER A 348 -33.94 -3.90 6.01
CA SER A 348 -35.01 -4.78 5.50
C SER A 348 -35.62 -5.64 6.61
N ILE A 349 -34.78 -6.16 7.52
CA ILE A 349 -35.25 -6.89 8.71
C ILE A 349 -36.12 -6.00 9.60
N LYS A 350 -35.75 -4.73 9.80
CA LYS A 350 -36.51 -3.79 10.63
C LYS A 350 -37.87 -3.36 10.06
N ARG A 351 -38.07 -3.50 8.74
CA ARG A 351 -39.31 -3.12 8.05
C ARG A 351 -40.36 -4.24 8.02
N ARG A 352 -39.98 -5.45 8.42
CA ARG A 352 -40.88 -6.58 8.67
C ARG A 352 -41.26 -6.61 10.14
#